data_AF-A0A445IYN2-F1
#
_entry.id   AF-A0A445IYN2-F1
#
_cell.length_a   1.000
_cell.length_b   1.000
_cell.length_c   1.000
_cell.angle_alpha   90.00
_cell.angle_beta   90.00
_cell.angle_gamma   90.00
#
_symmetry.space_group_name_H-M   'P 1'
#
loop_
_entity.id
_entity.type
_entity.pdbx_description
1 polymer ?
#
loop_
_entity_poly.entity_id
_entity_poly.type
_entity_poly.pdbx_seq_one_letter_code
_entity_poly.pdbx_strand_id
1 'polypeptide(L)'
;MRHHCLQVLRALCHLRIAQPRSCHEPPCPHRIVKFIPYIRSGSFDDIGPERYMEDEHIRMDDLSSHLGSIYNFPKPSAFYGVFDGHGGPEAATYIRKNMIKFFFEDVNFLGTSEVDNIFLEEVEDSLRKAFLLVDSALANDRGVNSSSGTMALTAWIFGRYIQIHTSHSWF
;
A
#
# COMPACT_ATOMS: atom_id res chain seq x y z
N MET A 1 -27.69 13.04 -5.11
CA MET A 1 -26.93 13.09 -3.84
C MET A 1 -26.07 11.85 -3.80
N ARG A 2 -24.76 11.97 -4.00
CA ARG A 2 -23.83 10.84 -3.83
C ARG A 2 -23.73 10.62 -2.32
N HIS A 3 -24.16 9.47 -1.83
CA HIS A 3 -24.07 9.16 -0.41
C HIS A 3 -22.60 8.94 -0.08
N HIS A 4 -22.00 9.81 0.73
CA HIS A 4 -20.64 9.63 1.21
C HIS A 4 -20.57 8.37 2.10
N CYS A 5 -20.21 7.23 1.51
CA CYS A 5 -19.92 6.01 2.26
C CYS A 5 -18.50 6.11 2.83
N LEU A 6 -18.34 6.85 3.92
CA LEU A 6 -17.12 6.85 4.72
C LEU A 6 -17.13 5.63 5.66
N GLN A 7 -16.85 4.44 5.12
CA GLN A 7 -16.37 3.32 5.93
C GLN A 7 -14.89 3.12 5.67
N VAL A 8 -14.08 4.02 6.22
CA VAL A 8 -12.62 3.94 6.17
C VAL A 8 -12.14 3.04 7.32
N LEU A 9 -11.28 2.09 6.94
CA LEU A 9 -10.60 1.07 7.74
C LEU A 9 -11.44 -0.11 8.25
N ARG A 10 -11.20 -1.30 7.67
CA ARG A 10 -11.41 -2.57 8.38
C ARG A 10 -10.17 -3.47 8.25
N ALA A 11 -9.29 -3.33 9.24
CA ALA A 11 -8.10 -4.12 9.55
C ALA A 11 -6.78 -3.47 9.11
N LEU A 12 -6.11 -2.90 10.11
CA LEU A 12 -4.69 -2.61 10.10
C LEU A 12 -3.96 -3.82 10.70
N CYS A 13 -2.94 -4.33 10.02
CA CYS A 13 -2.03 -5.32 10.60
C CYS A 13 -0.60 -4.83 10.52
N HIS A 14 0.05 -4.72 11.67
CA HIS A 14 1.48 -4.48 11.80
C HIS A 14 2.20 -5.82 12.03
N LEU A 15 2.92 -6.28 11.02
CA LEU A 15 3.73 -7.49 11.13
C LEU A 15 5.22 -7.12 11.17
N ARG A 16 5.94 -7.65 12.16
CA ARG A 16 7.40 -7.56 12.21
C ARG A 16 8.00 -8.91 11.88
N ILE A 17 8.84 -8.97 10.86
CA ILE A 17 9.57 -10.18 10.49
C ILE A 17 10.61 -10.48 11.59
N ALA A 18 10.42 -11.63 12.25
CA ALA A 18 11.30 -12.10 13.32
C ALA A 18 12.69 -12.43 12.78
N GLN A 19 13.72 -12.25 13.62
CA GLN A 19 15.05 -12.75 13.30
C GLN A 19 15.04 -14.29 13.32
N PRO A 20 15.66 -14.96 12.33
CA PRO A 20 15.83 -16.41 12.39
C PRO A 20 16.64 -16.78 13.64
N ARG A 21 16.19 -17.83 14.36
CA ARG A 21 16.95 -18.39 15.47
C ARG A 21 18.20 -19.05 14.89
N SER A 22 19.39 -18.67 15.36
CA SER A 22 20.63 -19.36 14.98
C SER A 22 20.57 -20.81 15.48
N CYS A 23 20.74 -21.79 14.59
CA CYS A 23 20.69 -23.20 14.97
C CYS A 23 21.98 -23.71 15.60
N HIS A 24 23.10 -23.00 15.51
CA HIS A 24 24.35 -23.40 16.14
C HIS A 24 25.16 -22.17 16.58
N GLU A 25 25.79 -22.30 17.74
CA GLU A 25 26.70 -21.37 18.44
C GLU A 25 26.08 -20.41 19.48
N PRO A 26 26.67 -20.35 20.69
CA PRO A 26 26.36 -19.31 21.66
C PRO A 26 26.73 -17.93 21.08
N PRO A 27 25.87 -16.91 21.24
CA PRO A 27 26.13 -15.61 20.64
C PRO A 27 27.42 -15.01 21.21
N CYS A 28 28.41 -14.75 20.34
CA CYS A 28 29.54 -13.91 20.71
C CYS A 28 29.00 -12.53 21.17
N PRO A 29 29.39 -12.02 22.35
CA PRO A 29 28.77 -10.83 22.97
C PRO A 29 28.90 -9.52 22.17
N HIS A 30 29.59 -9.53 21.03
CA HIS A 30 29.86 -8.33 20.21
C HIS A 30 29.27 -8.38 18.79
N ARG A 31 28.57 -9.44 18.37
CA ARG A 31 28.08 -9.56 16.99
C ARG A 31 26.55 -9.45 16.92
N ILE A 32 26.04 -8.23 16.93
CA ILE A 32 24.63 -7.95 16.61
C ILE A 32 24.45 -8.15 15.11
N VAL A 33 23.92 -9.30 14.69
CA VAL A 33 23.59 -9.55 13.29
C VAL A 33 22.29 -8.81 12.96
N LYS A 34 22.37 -7.74 12.17
CA LYS A 34 21.20 -7.01 11.68
C LYS A 34 20.52 -7.87 10.60
N PHE A 35 19.29 -8.32 10.86
CA PHE A 35 18.47 -8.97 9.84
C PHE A 35 18.00 -7.93 8.81
N ILE A 36 18.13 -8.27 7.53
CA ILE A 36 17.68 -7.46 6.41
C ILE A 36 16.95 -8.44 5.48
N PRO A 37 15.64 -8.30 5.26
CA PRO A 37 14.92 -9.19 4.36
C PRO A 37 15.31 -8.91 2.91
N TYR A 38 15.17 -9.93 2.07
CA TYR A 38 15.30 -9.82 0.62
C TYR A 38 13.93 -10.01 -0.01
N ILE A 39 13.50 -9.03 -0.81
CA ILE A 39 12.16 -9.00 -1.39
C ILE A 39 12.20 -9.72 -2.74
N ARG A 40 11.25 -10.62 -2.95
CA ARG A 40 10.94 -11.23 -4.24
C ARG A 40 9.43 -11.27 -4.40
N SER A 41 8.93 -10.77 -5.51
CA SER A 41 7.50 -10.74 -5.78
C SER A 41 7.19 -11.26 -7.19
N GLY A 42 5.93 -11.63 -7.38
CA GLY A 42 5.33 -11.97 -8.67
C GLY A 42 3.86 -11.59 -8.62
N SER A 43 3.27 -11.36 -9.78
CA SER A 43 1.84 -11.06 -9.93
C SER A 43 1.28 -11.81 -11.12
N PHE A 44 -0.02 -12.08 -11.07
CA PHE A 44 -0.78 -12.74 -12.11
C PHE A 44 -2.23 -12.30 -11.99
N ASP A 45 -2.84 -11.94 -13.11
CA ASP A 45 -4.26 -11.61 -13.20
C ASP A 45 -4.90 -12.49 -14.26
N ASP A 46 -6.14 -12.90 -14.02
CA ASP A 46 -6.96 -13.65 -14.96
C ASP A 46 -8.39 -13.13 -14.88
N ILE A 47 -8.95 -12.80 -16.05
CA ILE A 47 -10.33 -12.34 -16.17
C ILE A 47 -11.34 -13.46 -15.85
N GLY A 48 -10.92 -14.72 -16.00
CA GLY A 48 -11.77 -15.87 -15.79
C GLY A 48 -13.05 -15.80 -16.66
N PRO A 49 -14.25 -16.06 -16.08
CA PRO A 49 -15.50 -16.05 -16.83
C PRO A 49 -16.09 -14.65 -17.07
N GLU A 50 -15.49 -13.61 -16.49
CA GLU A 50 -16.05 -12.26 -16.56
C GLU A 50 -15.92 -11.64 -17.95
N ARG A 51 -16.79 -10.68 -18.24
CA ARG A 51 -16.79 -10.00 -19.55
C ARG A 51 -15.71 -8.93 -19.65
N TYR A 52 -15.36 -8.32 -18.53
CA TYR A 52 -14.40 -7.23 -18.44
C TYR A 52 -13.47 -7.47 -17.26
N MET A 53 -12.20 -7.12 -17.42
CA MET A 53 -11.23 -7.12 -16.34
C MET A 53 -11.46 -5.88 -15.49
N GLU A 54 -12.06 -6.04 -14.31
CA GLU A 54 -12.28 -4.94 -13.36
C GLU A 54 -11.17 -4.84 -12.31
N ASP A 55 -10.33 -5.87 -12.16
CA ASP A 55 -9.21 -5.82 -11.22
C ASP A 55 -7.99 -5.07 -11.79
N GLU A 56 -7.28 -4.42 -10.89
CA GLU A 56 -5.98 -3.80 -11.13
C GLU A 56 -5.01 -4.16 -10.00
N HIS A 57 -3.72 -4.19 -10.31
CA HIS A 57 -2.69 -4.34 -9.28
C HIS A 57 -1.49 -3.42 -9.50
N ILE A 58 -0.77 -3.17 -8.41
CA ILE A 58 0.50 -2.46 -8.41
C ILE A 58 1.54 -3.31 -7.71
N ARG A 59 2.73 -3.36 -8.32
CA ARG A 59 3.91 -4.03 -7.78
C ARG A 59 5.10 -3.08 -7.83
N MET A 60 5.59 -2.66 -6.68
CA MET A 60 6.78 -1.82 -6.54
C MET A 60 7.76 -2.49 -5.57
N ASP A 61 8.73 -3.22 -6.11
CA ASP A 61 9.72 -3.96 -5.30
C ASP A 61 10.78 -3.06 -4.65
N ASP A 62 10.93 -1.84 -5.15
CA ASP A 62 11.81 -0.80 -4.60
C ASP A 62 11.11 0.56 -4.67
N LEU A 63 10.62 1.08 -3.55
CA LEU A 63 9.96 2.39 -3.53
C LEU A 63 10.90 3.52 -3.97
N SER A 64 12.20 3.41 -3.66
CA SER A 64 13.18 4.44 -4.00
C SER A 64 13.44 4.54 -5.51
N SER A 65 13.30 3.44 -6.25
CA SER A 65 13.43 3.47 -7.72
C SER A 65 12.23 4.12 -8.40
N HIS A 66 11.05 4.12 -7.76
CA HIS A 66 9.82 4.65 -8.34
C HIS A 66 9.58 6.12 -7.97
N LEU A 67 10.00 6.54 -6.78
CA LEU A 67 9.72 7.88 -6.23
C LEU A 67 10.96 8.80 -6.19
N GLY A 68 12.12 8.26 -6.59
CA GLY A 68 13.38 8.98 -6.60
C GLY A 68 13.97 9.23 -5.21
N SER A 69 15.06 9.98 -5.16
CA SER A 69 15.83 10.25 -3.94
C SER A 69 15.20 11.28 -3.01
N ILE A 70 14.01 11.81 -3.34
CA ILE A 70 13.29 12.79 -2.52
C ILE A 70 12.79 12.12 -1.24
N TYR A 71 12.43 10.85 -1.30
CA TYR A 71 11.94 10.08 -0.18
C TYR A 71 13.04 9.14 0.36
N ASN A 72 13.39 9.32 1.63
CA ASN A 72 14.34 8.46 2.32
C ASN A 72 13.61 7.31 3.00
N PHE A 73 13.29 6.26 2.23
CA PHE A 73 12.65 5.08 2.81
C PHE A 73 13.65 4.16 3.53
N PRO A 74 13.23 3.51 4.62
CA PRO A 74 13.96 2.41 5.22
C PRO A 74 14.17 1.29 4.20
N LYS A 75 15.36 0.69 4.16
CA LYS A 75 15.69 -0.37 3.19
C LYS A 75 15.62 -1.78 3.82
N PRO A 76 15.06 -2.77 3.11
CA PRO A 76 14.35 -2.63 1.83
C PRO A 76 12.97 -1.97 2.01
N SER A 77 12.44 -1.36 0.95
CA SER A 77 11.09 -0.81 0.95
C SER A 77 10.33 -1.14 -0.33
N ALA A 78 9.07 -1.53 -0.18
CA ALA A 78 8.23 -1.97 -1.28
C ALA A 78 6.76 -1.63 -1.03
N PHE A 79 5.98 -1.56 -2.11
CA PHE A 79 4.53 -1.40 -2.08
C PHE A 79 3.86 -2.38 -3.03
N TYR A 80 2.77 -2.96 -2.55
CA TYR A 80 1.90 -3.82 -3.33
C TYR A 80 0.45 -3.40 -3.12
N GLY A 81 -0.32 -3.33 -4.18
CA GLY A 81 -1.75 -3.03 -4.14
C GLY A 81 -2.52 -3.97 -5.03
N VAL A 82 -3.66 -4.45 -4.56
CA VAL A 82 -4.66 -5.19 -5.34
C VAL A 82 -5.97 -4.43 -5.21
N PHE A 83 -6.61 -4.17 -6.35
CA PHE A 83 -7.82 -3.37 -6.46
C PHE A 83 -8.85 -4.21 -7.21
N ASP A 84 -9.85 -4.71 -6.51
CA ASP A 84 -10.97 -5.48 -7.07
C ASP A 84 -12.06 -4.48 -7.44
N GLY A 85 -12.23 -4.23 -8.73
CA GLY A 85 -13.21 -3.29 -9.26
C GLY A 85 -14.60 -3.90 -9.36
N HIS A 86 -15.63 -3.07 -9.23
CA HIS A 86 -17.00 -3.50 -9.47
C HIS A 86 -17.83 -2.36 -10.07
N GLY A 87 -18.81 -2.71 -10.90
CA GLY A 87 -19.69 -1.73 -11.55
C GLY A 87 -18.96 -0.91 -12.63
N GLY A 88 -17.88 -1.47 -13.17
CA GLY A 88 -16.96 -0.89 -14.15
C GLY A 88 -15.50 -0.88 -13.66
N PRO A 89 -14.50 -0.98 -14.57
CA PRO A 89 -13.08 -0.99 -14.22
C PRO A 89 -12.54 0.40 -13.81
N GLU A 90 -13.34 1.45 -13.94
CA GLU A 90 -12.87 2.84 -13.88
C GLU A 90 -12.28 3.20 -12.51
N ALA A 91 -12.91 2.78 -11.40
CA ALA A 91 -12.42 3.10 -10.06
C ALA A 91 -11.06 2.43 -9.77
N ALA A 92 -10.91 1.13 -10.03
CA ALA A 92 -9.65 0.41 -9.86
C ALA A 92 -8.54 1.01 -10.75
N THR A 93 -8.87 1.27 -12.03
CA THR A 93 -7.97 1.92 -12.99
C THR A 93 -7.54 3.32 -12.52
N TYR A 94 -8.47 4.08 -11.95
CA TYR A 94 -8.22 5.45 -11.48
C TYR A 94 -7.23 5.46 -10.33
N ILE A 95 -7.41 4.59 -9.33
CA ILE A 95 -6.45 4.46 -8.22
C ILE A 95 -5.08 4.08 -8.78
N ARG A 96 -5.02 3.10 -9.68
CA ARG A 96 -3.76 2.67 -10.27
C ARG A 96 -3.00 3.80 -10.96
N LYS A 97 -3.70 4.61 -11.74
CA LYS A 97 -3.12 5.76 -12.47
C LYS A 97 -2.66 6.90 -11.56
N ASN A 98 -3.30 7.08 -10.41
CA ASN A 98 -3.07 8.22 -9.51
C ASN A 98 -2.39 7.84 -8.18
N MET A 99 -1.92 6.60 -8.04
CA MET A 99 -1.38 6.09 -6.78
C MET A 99 -0.21 6.92 -6.24
N ILE A 100 0.72 7.35 -7.10
CA ILE A 100 1.86 8.18 -6.66
C ILE A 100 1.35 9.49 -6.04
N LYS A 101 0.42 10.15 -6.72
CA LYS A 101 -0.17 11.40 -6.27
C LYS A 101 -0.85 11.25 -4.91
N PHE A 102 -1.77 10.28 -4.77
CA PHE A 102 -2.57 10.17 -3.55
C PHE A 102 -1.80 9.61 -2.36
N PHE A 103 -0.92 8.63 -2.57
CA PHE A 103 -0.24 7.94 -1.47
C PHE A 103 1.11 8.57 -1.10
N PHE A 104 1.64 9.51 -1.89
CA PHE A 104 2.92 10.14 -1.60
C PHE A 104 2.88 11.67 -1.67
N GLU A 105 2.37 12.25 -2.75
CA GLU A 105 2.41 13.70 -2.98
C GLU A 105 1.38 14.43 -2.09
N ASP A 106 0.08 14.11 -2.21
CA ASP A 106 -1.00 14.85 -1.55
C ASP A 106 -1.06 14.64 -0.02
N VAL A 107 -0.46 13.53 0.44
CA VAL A 107 -0.33 13.24 1.87
C VAL A 107 0.94 13.79 2.48
N ASN A 108 1.86 14.36 1.68
CA ASN A 108 3.19 14.78 2.11
C ASN A 108 3.92 13.66 2.88
N PHE A 109 4.00 12.48 2.28
CA PHE A 109 4.53 11.29 2.94
C PHE A 109 5.97 11.55 3.43
N LEU A 110 6.21 11.49 4.74
CA LEU A 110 7.52 11.73 5.32
C LEU A 110 8.34 10.43 5.26
N GLY A 111 9.41 10.45 4.46
CA GLY A 111 10.39 9.36 4.42
C GLY A 111 11.49 9.61 5.43
N THR A 112 11.45 8.97 6.60
CA THR A 112 12.60 8.89 7.52
C THR A 112 13.32 7.55 7.33
N SER A 113 14.64 7.53 7.53
CA SER A 113 15.45 6.32 7.31
C SER A 113 15.38 5.30 8.45
N GLU A 114 14.86 5.71 9.61
CA GLU A 114 14.74 4.87 10.80
C GLU A 114 13.29 4.43 11.00
N VAL A 115 13.08 3.13 11.19
CA VAL A 115 11.76 2.60 11.54
C VAL A 115 11.65 2.50 13.05
N ASP A 116 10.86 3.39 13.63
CA ASP A 116 10.37 3.31 15.00
C ASP A 116 8.84 3.28 15.02
N ASN A 117 8.25 3.31 16.22
CA ASN A 117 6.78 3.30 16.34
C ASN A 117 6.14 4.59 15.83
N ILE A 118 6.86 5.72 15.88
CA ILE A 118 6.36 7.03 15.42
C ILE A 118 6.25 7.01 13.91
N PHE A 119 7.28 6.53 13.21
CA PHE A 119 7.27 6.35 11.77
C PHE A 119 6.09 5.45 11.33
N LEU A 120 5.85 4.33 12.01
CA LEU A 120 4.74 3.43 11.64
C LEU A 120 3.37 4.10 11.82
N GLU A 121 3.19 4.91 12.86
CA GLU A 121 1.97 5.69 13.11
C GLU A 121 1.78 6.80 12.04
N GLU A 122 2.85 7.51 11.67
CA GLU A 122 2.81 8.52 10.60
C GLU A 122 2.47 7.90 9.24
N VAL A 123 2.98 6.71 8.94
CA VAL A 123 2.58 5.98 7.73
C VAL A 123 1.11 5.60 7.81
N GLU A 124 0.64 5.07 8.93
CA GLU A 124 -0.78 4.72 9.10
C GLU A 124 -1.70 5.93 8.84
N ASP A 125 -1.37 7.08 9.42
CA ASP A 125 -2.12 8.31 9.23
C ASP A 125 -2.06 8.82 7.79
N SER A 126 -0.90 8.73 7.14
CA SER A 126 -0.73 9.07 5.73
C SER A 126 -1.59 8.19 4.83
N LEU A 127 -1.66 6.89 5.10
CA LEU A 127 -2.47 5.96 4.32
C LEU A 127 -3.96 6.19 4.53
N ARG A 128 -4.38 6.44 5.78
CA ARG A 128 -5.76 6.82 6.07
C ARG A 128 -6.17 8.09 5.31
N LYS A 129 -5.30 9.11 5.31
CA LYS A 129 -5.53 10.35 4.54
C LYS A 129 -5.54 10.08 3.02
N ALA A 130 -4.66 9.23 2.51
CA ALA A 130 -4.61 8.88 1.09
C ALA A 130 -5.93 8.26 0.63
N PHE A 131 -6.46 7.27 1.36
CA PHE A 131 -7.75 6.65 1.01
C PHE A 131 -8.91 7.65 1.06
N LEU A 132 -8.94 8.56 2.04
CA LEU A 132 -9.93 9.64 2.08
C LEU A 132 -9.84 10.57 0.87
N LEU A 133 -8.63 10.88 0.41
CA LEU A 133 -8.41 11.71 -0.78
C LEU A 133 -8.84 10.98 -2.05
N VAL A 134 -8.52 9.70 -2.17
CA VAL A 134 -8.96 8.83 -3.27
C VAL A 134 -10.49 8.81 -3.32
N ASP A 135 -11.15 8.58 -2.19
CA ASP A 135 -12.61 8.53 -2.13
C ASP A 135 -13.25 9.83 -2.59
N SER A 136 -12.73 10.96 -2.09
CA SER A 136 -13.18 12.27 -2.50
C SER A 136 -12.93 12.53 -3.99
N ALA A 137 -11.78 12.12 -4.52
CA ALA A 137 -11.46 12.29 -5.92
C ALA A 137 -12.38 11.48 -6.84
N LEU A 138 -12.59 10.19 -6.54
CA LEU A 138 -13.54 9.34 -7.25
C LEU A 138 -14.97 9.89 -7.19
N ALA A 139 -15.40 10.36 -6.02
CA ALA A 139 -16.71 10.97 -5.83
C ALA A 139 -16.91 12.27 -6.60
N ASN A 140 -15.85 12.97 -7.01
CA ASN A 140 -15.93 14.27 -7.68
C ASN A 140 -15.53 14.22 -9.16
N ASP A 141 -14.87 13.15 -9.61
CA ASP A 141 -14.51 12.96 -11.01
C ASP A 141 -15.76 12.60 -11.84
N ARG A 142 -15.95 13.30 -12.96
CA ARG A 142 -17.07 13.06 -13.89
C ARG A 142 -16.71 12.05 -14.98
N GLY A 143 -15.42 11.74 -15.15
CA GLY A 143 -14.91 10.73 -16.06
C GLY A 143 -14.96 9.31 -15.48
N VAL A 144 -15.16 9.18 -14.16
CA VAL A 144 -15.40 7.90 -13.50
C VAL A 144 -16.90 7.65 -13.44
N ASN A 145 -17.34 6.46 -13.85
CA ASN A 145 -18.74 6.06 -13.76
C ASN A 145 -19.18 6.08 -12.29
N SER A 146 -20.31 6.72 -11.99
CA SER A 146 -20.82 6.82 -10.62
C SER A 146 -21.23 5.48 -10.01
N SER A 147 -21.43 4.43 -10.82
CA SER A 147 -21.67 3.08 -10.30
C SER A 147 -20.38 2.27 -10.07
N SER A 148 -19.22 2.79 -10.49
CA SER A 148 -17.94 2.09 -10.35
C SER A 148 -17.36 2.34 -8.96
N GLY A 149 -16.94 1.26 -8.32
CA GLY A 149 -16.25 1.25 -7.05
C GLY A 149 -15.12 0.23 -7.06
N THR A 150 -14.36 0.17 -5.97
CA THR A 150 -13.29 -0.82 -5.83
C THR A 150 -12.98 -1.13 -4.37
N MET A 151 -12.62 -2.38 -4.09
CA MET A 151 -11.92 -2.77 -2.86
C MET A 151 -10.42 -2.67 -3.07
N ALA A 152 -9.73 -2.00 -2.16
CA ALA A 152 -8.27 -1.91 -2.16
C ALA A 152 -7.69 -2.74 -1.01
N LEU A 153 -6.72 -3.60 -1.31
CA LEU A 153 -5.81 -4.23 -0.36
C LEU A 153 -4.39 -3.78 -0.68
N THR A 154 -3.72 -3.15 0.28
CA THR A 154 -2.33 -2.70 0.12
C THR A 154 -1.42 -3.28 1.18
N ALA A 155 -0.18 -3.57 0.78
CA ALA A 155 0.89 -4.00 1.65
C ALA A 155 2.12 -3.13 1.45
N TRP A 156 2.60 -2.57 2.54
CA TRP A 156 3.76 -1.68 2.60
C TRP A 156 4.87 -2.38 3.35
N ILE A 157 6.07 -2.41 2.79
CA ILE A 157 7.25 -2.99 3.42
C ILE A 157 8.23 -1.85 3.73
N PHE A 158 8.68 -1.78 4.99
CA PHE A 158 9.74 -0.88 5.45
C PHE A 158 10.72 -1.64 6.34
N GLY A 159 11.90 -1.95 5.81
CA GLY A 159 12.88 -2.77 6.51
C GLY A 159 12.31 -4.15 6.82
N ARG A 160 11.96 -4.40 8.09
CA ARG A 160 11.39 -5.67 8.57
C ARG A 160 9.90 -5.58 8.92
N TYR A 161 9.29 -4.43 8.67
CA TYR A 161 7.91 -4.15 9.04
C TYR A 161 7.04 -4.24 7.80
N ILE A 162 5.86 -4.83 7.96
CA ILE A 162 4.83 -4.90 6.96
C ILE A 162 3.58 -4.23 7.54
N GLN A 163 3.02 -3.27 6.81
CA GLN A 163 1.73 -2.65 7.12
C GLN A 163 0.72 -3.05 6.05
N ILE A 164 -0.38 -3.66 6.48
CA ILE A 164 -1.47 -4.09 5.59
C ILE A 164 -2.67 -3.18 5.83
N HIS A 165 -3.21 -2.63 4.76
CA HIS A 165 -4.39 -1.76 4.80
C HIS A 165 -5.42 -2.22 3.79
N THR A 166 -6.68 -2.19 4.21
CA THR A 166 -7.83 -2.44 3.36
C THR A 166 -8.74 -1.22 3.34
N SER A 167 -9.31 -0.93 2.18
CA SER A 167 -10.35 0.08 2.00
C SER A 167 -11.39 -0.42 1.02
N HIS A 168 -12.60 0.12 1.11
CA HIS A 168 -13.67 -0.20 0.19
C HIS A 168 -14.49 1.06 -0.10
N SER A 169 -14.65 1.37 -1.37
CA SER A 169 -15.25 2.62 -1.82
C SER A 169 -16.44 2.33 -2.74
N TRP A 170 -17.63 2.81 -2.36
CA TRP A 170 -18.87 2.78 -3.15
C TRP A 170 -19.41 4.21 -3.30
N PHE A 171 -19.90 4.58 -4.49
CA PHE A 171 -20.46 5.90 -4.79
C PHE A 171 -21.92 5.85 -5.27
#